data_AF-A0A2H9T1T1-F1
#
_entry.id   AF-A0A2H9T1T1-F1
#
_cell.length_a   1.000
_cell.length_b   1.000
_cell.length_c   1.000
_cell.angle_alpha   90.00
_cell.angle_beta   90.00
_cell.angle_gamma   90.00
#
_symmetry.space_group_name_H-M   'P 1'
#
loop_
_entity.id
_entity.type
_entity.pdbx_description
1 polymer ?
#
loop_
_entity_poly.entity_id
_entity_poly.type
_entity_poly.pdbx_seq_one_letter_code
_entity_poly.pdbx_strand_id
1 'polypeptide(L)'
;MKKYLLYILLSFLVAGPVFSQGPSFEIAPYPEPDITNINISQIGEMVRITAVATDVSGIHTVVAIIRDSQKKELERVVLYDDGAHEDGGTG
;
A
#
# COMPACT_ATOMS: atom_id res chain seq x y z
N MET A 1 75.79 3.80 -34.42
CA MET A 1 75.28 4.28 -33.12
C MET A 1 73.76 4.26 -33.15
N LYS A 2 73.11 3.37 -32.39
CA LYS A 2 71.64 3.31 -32.29
C LYS A 2 71.18 4.23 -31.16
N LYS A 3 70.27 5.17 -31.45
CA LYS A 3 69.64 6.05 -30.46
C LYS A 3 68.32 5.39 -30.03
N TYR A 4 68.14 5.14 -28.73
CA TYR A 4 66.87 4.70 -28.17
C TYR A 4 66.17 5.89 -27.53
N LEU A 5 64.94 6.17 -27.98
CA LEU A 5 64.10 7.25 -27.47
C LEU A 5 63.14 6.63 -26.45
N LEU A 6 63.31 6.98 -25.18
CA LEU A 6 62.48 6.51 -24.07
C LEU A 6 61.27 7.46 -23.94
N TYR A 7 60.07 6.97 -24.22
CA TYR A 7 58.83 7.70 -23.93
C TYR A 7 58.29 7.25 -22.57
N ILE A 8 58.35 8.15 -21.57
CA ILE A 8 57.67 7.96 -20.29
C ILE A 8 56.23 8.43 -20.47
N LEU A 9 55.28 7.50 -20.48
CA LEU A 9 53.85 7.78 -20.50
C LEU A 9 53.43 8.21 -19.08
N LEU A 10 53.22 9.51 -18.87
CA LEU A 10 52.76 10.05 -17.60
C LEU A 10 51.22 10.03 -17.57
N SER A 11 50.65 8.97 -17.00
CA SER A 11 49.20 8.85 -16.81
C SER A 11 48.77 9.69 -15.60
N PHE A 12 48.16 10.85 -15.82
CA PHE A 12 47.46 11.56 -14.75
C PHE A 12 46.12 10.88 -14.47
N LEU A 13 46.02 10.23 -13.32
CA LEU A 13 44.77 9.73 -12.77
C LEU A 13 43.97 10.95 -12.23
N VAL A 14 42.98 11.41 -12.98
CA VAL A 14 42.03 12.42 -12.47
C VAL A 14 41.05 11.71 -11.54
N ALA A 15 41.32 11.78 -10.24
CA ALA A 15 40.35 11.41 -9.22
C ALA A 15 39.25 12.48 -9.19
N GLY A 16 38.19 12.29 -9.97
CA GLY A 16 36.97 13.07 -9.82
C GLY A 16 36.30 12.73 -8.48
N PRO A 17 35.54 13.67 -7.88
CA PRO A 17 34.78 13.37 -6.66
C PRO A 17 33.74 12.28 -6.97
N VAL A 18 33.91 11.12 -6.36
CA VAL A 18 32.87 10.09 -6.32
C VAL A 18 31.83 10.59 -5.33
N PHE A 19 30.74 11.18 -5.83
CA PHE A 19 29.57 11.43 -5.00
C PHE A 19 29.00 10.07 -4.59
N SER A 20 29.31 9.65 -3.37
CA SER A 20 28.66 8.51 -2.73
C SER A 20 27.20 8.87 -2.54
N GLN A 21 26.31 8.32 -3.37
CA GLN A 21 24.89 8.28 -3.02
C GLN A 21 24.78 7.46 -1.74
N GLY A 22 24.60 8.15 -0.61
CA GLY A 22 24.25 7.48 0.65
C GLY A 22 22.93 6.73 0.49
N PRO A 23 22.61 5.79 1.40
CA PRO A 23 21.32 5.11 1.37
C PRO A 23 20.20 6.15 1.47
N SER A 24 19.31 6.16 0.47
CA SER A 24 18.04 6.87 0.55
C SER A 24 16.98 5.91 1.08
N PHE A 25 16.16 6.36 2.02
CA PHE A 25 14.91 5.69 2.35
C PHE A 25 13.77 6.48 1.71
N GLU A 26 12.80 5.77 1.16
CA GLU A 26 11.55 6.34 0.65
C GLU A 26 10.43 5.85 1.56
N ILE A 27 9.63 6.78 2.09
CA ILE A 27 8.36 6.43 2.71
C ILE A 27 7.34 6.44 1.57
N ALA A 28 7.08 5.28 1.00
CA ALA A 28 5.98 5.15 0.05
C ALA A 28 4.67 5.52 0.77
N PRO A 29 3.77 6.28 0.12
CA PRO A 29 2.44 6.51 0.70
C PRO A 29 1.75 5.17 0.94
N TYR A 30 1.19 5.03 2.14
CA TYR A 30 0.44 3.85 2.51
C TYR A 30 -0.87 3.81 1.69
N PRO A 31 -1.21 2.70 1.00
CA PRO A 31 -2.46 2.65 0.25
C PRO A 31 -3.65 2.70 1.22
N GLU A 32 -4.69 3.46 0.88
CA GLU A 32 -5.94 3.49 1.65
C GLU A 32 -6.69 2.14 1.52
N PRO A 33 -7.57 1.79 2.46
CA PRO A 33 -8.43 0.63 2.35
C PRO A 33 -9.29 0.70 1.08
N ASP A 34 -9.45 -0.43 0.40
CA ASP A 34 -10.31 -0.55 -0.78
C ASP A 34 -11.59 -1.33 -0.46
N ILE A 35 -12.69 -0.97 -1.10
CA ILE A 35 -13.99 -1.65 -0.99
C ILE A 35 -14.45 -2.04 -2.39
N THR A 36 -14.54 -3.34 -2.63
CA THR A 36 -14.91 -3.93 -3.91
C THR A 36 -16.11 -4.89 -3.76
N ASN A 37 -16.58 -5.42 -4.89
CA ASN A 37 -17.65 -6.45 -4.94
C ASN A 37 -18.93 -6.10 -4.16
N ILE A 38 -19.34 -4.82 -4.24
CA ILE A 38 -20.57 -4.36 -3.58
C ILE A 38 -21.77 -4.98 -4.30
N ASN A 39 -22.52 -5.81 -3.58
CA ASN A 39 -23.77 -6.40 -4.04
C ASN A 39 -24.90 -6.03 -3.06
N ILE A 40 -26.05 -5.67 -3.63
CA ILE A 40 -27.25 -5.33 -2.88
C ILE A 40 -28.36 -6.26 -3.36
N SER A 41 -28.97 -6.96 -2.41
CA SER A 41 -30.10 -7.85 -2.66
C SER A 41 -31.20 -7.63 -1.64
N GLN A 42 -32.44 -7.95 -2.00
CA GLN A 42 -33.59 -7.85 -1.12
C GLN A 42 -34.13 -9.25 -0.83
N ILE A 43 -34.36 -9.56 0.44
CA ILE A 43 -34.86 -10.84 0.94
C ILE A 43 -36.12 -10.54 1.77
N GLY A 44 -37.28 -10.52 1.10
CA GLY A 44 -38.53 -10.06 1.70
C GLY A 44 -38.46 -8.58 2.07
N GLU A 45 -38.57 -8.29 3.38
CA GLU A 45 -38.42 -6.94 3.93
C GLU A 45 -36.97 -6.59 4.31
N MET A 46 -36.05 -7.56 4.29
CA MET A 46 -34.64 -7.33 4.59
C MET A 46 -33.87 -6.90 3.35
N VAL A 47 -32.97 -5.92 3.51
CA VAL A 47 -31.96 -5.59 2.51
C VAL A 47 -30.64 -6.19 2.94
N ARG A 48 -30.05 -7.04 2.11
CA ARG A 48 -28.74 -7.63 2.32
C ARG A 48 -27.73 -6.89 1.44
N ILE A 49 -26.72 -6.32 2.08
CA ILE A 49 -25.57 -5.68 1.44
C ILE A 49 -24.34 -6.54 1.73
N THR A 50 -23.59 -6.90 0.70
CA THR A 50 -22.31 -7.60 0.83
C THR A 50 -21.23 -6.82 0.10
N ALA A 51 -20.05 -6.70 0.68
CA ALA A 51 -18.90 -6.05 0.07
C ALA A 51 -17.62 -6.75 0.55
N VAL A 52 -16.54 -6.60 -0.20
CA VAL A 52 -15.21 -7.07 0.19
C VAL A 52 -14.37 -5.85 0.50
N ALA A 53 -13.87 -5.76 1.74
CA ALA A 53 -12.91 -4.75 2.13
C ALA A 53 -11.51 -5.36 2.13
N THR A 54 -10.52 -4.65 1.60
CA THR A 54 -9.12 -5.08 1.58
C THR A 54 -8.21 -3.94 1.98
N ASP A 55 -7.24 -4.21 2.84
CA ASP A 55 -6.20 -3.27 3.23
C ASP A 55 -4.88 -4.03 3.44
N VAL A 56 -3.75 -3.48 2.98
CA VAL A 56 -2.46 -4.19 3.05
C VAL A 56 -1.86 -4.22 4.46
N SER A 57 -2.43 -3.49 5.43
CA SER A 57 -2.04 -3.51 6.86
C SER A 57 -2.90 -4.45 7.66
N GLY A 58 -3.94 -4.98 7.04
CA GLY A 58 -5.04 -5.62 7.74
C GLY A 58 -6.15 -4.63 8.06
N ILE A 59 -7.32 -5.19 8.35
CA ILE A 59 -8.52 -4.43 8.67
C ILE A 59 -8.80 -4.60 10.16
N HIS A 60 -8.63 -3.53 10.93
CA HIS A 60 -8.92 -3.56 12.36
C HIS A 60 -10.39 -3.40 12.69
N THR A 61 -11.15 -2.66 11.87
CA THR A 61 -12.57 -2.38 12.14
C THR A 61 -13.30 -2.09 10.84
N VAL A 62 -14.52 -2.62 10.72
CA VAL A 62 -15.46 -2.23 9.66
C VAL A 62 -16.70 -1.63 10.32
N VAL A 63 -17.17 -0.50 9.78
CA VAL A 63 -18.36 0.18 10.30
C VAL A 63 -19.33 0.43 9.16
N ALA A 64 -20.56 -0.04 9.31
CA ALA A 64 -21.67 0.32 8.44
C ALA A 64 -22.37 1.56 9.00
N ILE A 65 -22.52 2.58 8.16
CA ILE A 65 -23.25 3.81 8.51
C ILE A 65 -24.51 3.88 7.65
N ILE A 66 -25.66 3.85 8.30
CA ILE A 66 -26.95 4.03 7.63
C ILE A 66 -27.25 5.52 7.59
N ARG A 67 -27.53 6.04 6.39
CA ARG A 67 -27.87 7.45 6.18
C ARG A 67 -29.20 7.59 5.48
N ASP A 68 -29.90 8.68 5.76
CA ASP A 68 -31.07 9.09 4.98
C ASP A 68 -30.66 9.72 3.64
N SER A 69 -31.66 10.09 2.83
CA SER A 69 -31.46 10.76 1.54
C SER A 69 -30.80 12.14 1.64
N GLN A 70 -30.81 12.77 2.82
CA GLN A 70 -30.13 14.03 3.12
C GLN A 70 -28.72 13.81 3.68
N LYS A 71 -28.21 12.57 3.65
CA LYS A 71 -26.91 12.15 4.19
C LYS A 71 -26.79 12.28 5.71
N LYS A 72 -27.89 12.46 6.44
CA LYS A 72 -27.89 12.42 7.89
C LYS A 72 -27.66 10.98 8.35
N GLU A 73 -26.74 10.78 9.28
CA GLU A 73 -26.53 9.48 9.93
C GLU A 73 -27.75 9.13 10.79
N LEU A 74 -28.33 7.96 10.51
CA LEU A 74 -29.43 7.37 11.25
C LEU A 74 -28.92 6.36 12.27
N GLU A 75 -27.96 5.52 11.85
CA GLU A 75 -27.45 4.40 12.63
C GLU A 75 -25.98 4.13 12.28
N ARG A 76 -25.24 3.62 13.26
CA ARG A 76 -23.86 3.16 13.09
C ARG A 76 -23.73 1.76 13.67
N VAL A 77 -23.34 0.82 12.82
CA VAL A 77 -23.19 -0.59 13.19
C VAL A 77 -21.71 -0.96 13.02
N VAL A 78 -21.06 -1.34 14.12
CA VAL A 78 -19.73 -1.96 14.04
C VAL A 78 -19.92 -3.39 13.56
N LEU A 79 -19.30 -3.72 12.42
CA LEU A 79 -19.31 -5.06 11.87
C LEU A 79 -18.15 -5.83 12.49
N TYR A 80 -18.48 -6.94 13.11
CA TYR A 80 -17.51 -7.90 13.61
C TYR A 80 -17.26 -8.92 12.51
N ASP A 81 -16.00 -9.31 12.34
CA ASP A 81 -15.68 -10.56 11.67
C ASP A 81 -16.36 -11.68 12.46
N ASP A 82 -17.31 -12.39 11.85
CA ASP A 82 -18.05 -13.47 12.51
C ASP A 82 -17.22 -14.77 12.57
N GLY A 83 -15.94 -14.71 12.20
CA GLY A 83 -14.95 -15.75 12.48
C GLY A 83 -15.22 -17.06 11.75
N ALA A 84 -16.05 -17.03 10.70
CA ALA A 84 -16.34 -18.18 9.84
C ALA A 84 -15.32 -18.36 8.70
N HIS A 85 -14.09 -17.87 8.87
CA HIS A 85 -12.98 -18.16 7.98
C HIS A 85 -11.84 -18.83 8.73
N GLU A 86 -11.53 -20.06 8.32
CA GLU A 86 -10.33 -20.80 8.70
C GLU A 86 -9.07 -20.20 8.03
N ASP A 87 -8.93 -18.87 8.01
CA ASP A 87 -7.86 -18.18 7.27
C ASP A 87 -6.76 -17.63 8.17
N GLY A 88 -6.56 -18.18 9.38
CA GLY A 88 -5.28 -18.15 10.09
C GLY A 88 -4.63 -16.77 10.30
N GLY A 89 -5.37 -15.67 10.17
CA GLY A 89 -4.89 -14.31 10.34
C GLY A 89 -5.43 -13.73 11.63
N THR A 90 -4.54 -13.39 12.56
CA THR A 90 -4.91 -12.62 13.75
C THR A 90 -5.23 -11.18 13.34
N GLY A 91 -6.42 -10.71 13.75
CA GLY A 91 -6.81 -9.30 13.66
C GLY A 91 -5.99 -8.34 14.53
#